data_AF-A0A3D5ZBY5-F1
#
_entry.id   AF-A0A3D5ZBY5-F1
#
_cell.length_a   1.000
_cell.length_b   1.000
_cell.length_c   1.000
_cell.angle_alpha   90.00
_cell.angle_beta   90.00
_cell.angle_gamma   90.00
#
_symmetry.space_group_name_H-M   'P 1'
#
loop_
_entity.id
_entity.type
_entity.pdbx_description
1 polymer ?
#
loop_
_entity_poly.entity_id
_entity_poly.type
_entity_poly.pdbx_seq_one_letter_code
_entity_poly.pdbx_strand_id
1 'polypeptide(L)' 'MKNLMISLDKSPQEVKSHLENIYPHGFYHETFEFEMPGKSEIYEALRTNYNGINYMVKVITRK' A
#
# COMPACT_ATOMS: atom_id res chain seq x y z
N MET A 1 -4.30 -5.88 -17.11
CA MET A 1 -4.24 -5.11 -15.85
C MET A 1 -3.12 -5.68 -14.99
N LYS A 2 -2.18 -4.86 -14.54
CA LYS A 2 -1.03 -5.30 -13.73
C LYS A 2 -1.31 -4.98 -12.27
N ASN A 3 -1.03 -5.93 -11.37
CA ASN A 3 -1.14 -5.74 -9.93
C ASN A 3 0.27 -5.87 -9.34
N LEU A 4 0.68 -4.91 -8.51
CA LEU A 4 1.98 -4.91 -7.84
C LEU A 4 1.79 -4.74 -6.34
N MET A 5 2.46 -5.56 -5.55
CA MET A 5 2.54 -5.37 -4.10
C MET A 5 3.93 -4.82 -3.76
N ILE A 6 3.98 -3.73 -3.00
CA ILE A 6 5.24 -3.05 -2.66
C ILE A 6 5.14 -2.42 -1.26
N SER A 7 6.26 -2.34 -0.54
CA SER A 7 6.29 -1.58 0.71
C SER A 7 6.30 -0.08 0.43
N LEU A 8 5.67 0.71 1.31
CA LEU A 8 5.60 2.16 1.18
C LEU A 8 6.99 2.79 1.07
N ASP A 9 7.95 2.36 1.90
CA ASP A 9 9.34 2.83 1.89
C ASP A 9 10.02 2.60 0.54
N LYS A 10 9.73 1.47 -0.12
CA LYS A 10 10.28 1.06 -1.41
C LYS A 10 9.49 1.55 -2.62
N SER A 11 8.36 2.21 -2.41
CA SER A 11 7.50 2.67 -3.50
C SER A 11 8.19 3.77 -4.32
N PRO A 12 8.01 3.79 -5.66
CA PRO A 12 8.48 4.89 -6.50
C PRO A 12 8.00 6.25 -5.98
N GLN A 13 8.79 7.30 -6.20
CA GLN A 13 8.48 8.64 -5.70
C GLN A 13 7.14 9.15 -6.25
N GLU A 14 6.83 8.81 -7.50
CA GLU A 14 5.58 9.17 -8.18
C GLU A 14 4.37 8.55 -7.50
N VAL A 15 4.49 7.30 -7.04
CA VAL A 15 3.42 6.61 -6.29
C VAL A 15 3.25 7.22 -4.90
N LYS A 16 4.35 7.57 -4.23
CA LYS A 16 4.31 8.26 -2.93
C LYS A 16 3.62 9.62 -3.03
N SER A 17 4.03 10.46 -4.00
CA SER A 17 3.41 11.76 -4.22
C SER A 17 1.96 11.64 -4.68
N HIS A 18 1.61 10.59 -5.45
CA HIS A 18 0.22 10.29 -5.76
C HIS A 18 -0.60 9.98 -4.50
N LEU A 19 -0.06 9.21 -3.55
CA LEU A 19 -0.71 8.94 -2.27
C LEU A 19 -0.85 10.18 -1.39
N GLU A 20 0.18 11.04 -1.34
CA GLU A 20 0.12 12.32 -0.62
C GLU A 20 -0.95 13.25 -1.19
N ASN A 21 -1.14 13.25 -2.51
CA ASN A 21 -2.18 14.03 -3.17
C ASN A 21 -3.60 13.50 -2.90
N ILE A 22 -3.78 12.18 -2.83
CA ILE A 22 -5.09 11.58 -2.49
C ILE A 22 -5.39 11.74 -1.00
N TYR A 23 -4.37 11.57 -0.15
CA TYR A 23 -4.49 11.51 1.30
C TYR A 23 -3.59 12.55 1.98
N PRO A 24 -3.89 13.86 1.82
CA PRO A 24 -3.05 14.94 2.35
C PRO A 24 -2.99 14.97 3.88
N HIS A 25 -3.96 14.33 4.55
CA HIS A 25 -4.03 14.21 6.01
C HIS A 25 -3.60 12.82 6.53
N GLY A 26 -3.04 11.99 5.67
CA GLY A 26 -2.72 10.59 5.95
C GLY A 26 -3.82 9.63 5.50
N PHE A 27 -3.45 8.36 5.35
CA PHE A 27 -4.26 7.30 4.76
C PHE A 27 -4.62 6.19 5.77
N TYR A 28 -4.48 6.44 7.08
CA TYR A 28 -4.67 5.44 8.12
C TYR A 28 -6.09 4.84 8.15
N HIS A 29 -7.11 5.61 7.81
CA HIS A 29 -8.50 5.10 7.75
C HIS A 29 -8.84 4.32 6.49
N GLU A 30 -7.92 4.31 5.52
CA GLU A 30 -8.08 3.70 4.19
C GLU A 30 -7.20 2.45 4.06
N THR A 31 -6.46 2.11 5.12
CA THR A 31 -5.72 0.85 5.19
C THR A 31 -6.64 -0.30 5.57
N PHE A 32 -6.25 -1.50 5.17
CA PHE A 32 -6.86 -2.75 5.59
C PHE A 32 -5.78 -3.72 6.05
N GLU A 33 -6.15 -4.58 6.99
CA GLU A 33 -5.30 -5.65 7.46
C GLU A 33 -5.56 -6.94 6.70
N PHE A 34 -4.51 -7.70 6.41
CA PHE A 34 -4.62 -9.04 5.86
C PHE A 34 -3.47 -9.93 6.34
N GLU A 35 -3.76 -11.22 6.44
CA GLU A 35 -2.75 -12.24 6.68
C GLU A 35 -2.07 -12.61 5.37
N MET A 36 -0.74 -12.60 5.33
CA MET A 36 -0.02 -13.02 4.14
C MET A 36 0.08 -14.55 4.10
N PRO A 37 -0.37 -15.21 3.03
CA PRO A 37 -0.27 -16.66 2.92
C PRO A 37 1.17 -17.16 3.12
N GLY A 38 1.34 -18.15 4.00
CA GLY A 38 2.66 -18.72 4.32
C GLY A 38 3.49 -17.90 5.30
N LYS A 39 2.94 -16.81 5.87
CA LYS A 39 3.55 -16.07 6.96
C LYS A 39 2.51 -15.84 8.06
N SER A 40 2.87 -16.15 9.30
CA SER A 40 2.07 -15.79 10.49
C SER A 40 2.22 -14.29 10.84
N GLU A 41 2.10 -13.41 9.85
CA GLU A 41 2.26 -11.96 10.01
C GLU A 41 1.02 -11.25 9.45
N ILE A 42 0.51 -10.27 10.20
CA ILE A 42 -0.57 -9.39 9.76
C ILE A 42 0.05 -8.16 9.11
N TYR A 43 -0.35 -7.90 7.88
CA TYR A 43 0.08 -6.76 7.09
C TYR A 43 -1.03 -5.73 7.02
N GLU A 44 -0.66 -4.47 7.26
CA GLU A 44 -1.53 -3.32 7.02
C GLU A 44 -1.15 -2.71 5.67
N ALA A 45 -2.10 -2.60 4.74
CA ALA A 45 -1.86 -2.08 3.40
C ALA A 45 -2.99 -1.20 2.89
N LEU A 46 -2.70 -0.40 1.88
CA LEU A 46 -3.69 0.39 1.15
C LEU A 46 -3.67 -0.02 -0.33
N ARG A 47 -4.78 0.22 -1.05
CA ARG A 47 -4.84 0.05 -2.51
C ARG A 47 -4.89 1.40 -3.20
N THR A 48 -4.12 1.54 -4.27
CA THR A 48 -4.21 2.70 -5.16
C THR A 48 -4.02 2.29 -6.62
N ASN A 49 -4.54 3.09 -7.55
CA ASN A 49 -4.31 2.90 -8.98
C ASN A 49 -3.49 4.08 -9.51
N TYR A 50 -2.32 3.79 -10.07
CA TYR A 50 -1.47 4.79 -10.70
C TYR A 50 -1.00 4.29 -12.06
N ASN A 51 -1.20 5.11 -13.11
CA ASN A 51 -0.86 4.79 -14.50
C ASN A 51 -1.36 3.40 -14.97
N GLY A 52 -2.58 3.01 -14.57
CA GLY A 52 -3.19 1.73 -14.98
C GLY A 52 -2.60 0.50 -14.28
N ILE A 53 -1.77 0.68 -13.25
CA ILE A 53 -1.25 -0.37 -12.37
C ILE A 53 -1.96 -0.25 -11.02
N ASN A 54 -2.49 -1.37 -10.53
CA ASN A 54 -3.03 -1.44 -9.17
C ASN A 54 -1.89 -1.75 -8.21
N TYR A 55 -1.61 -0.82 -7.31
CA TYR A 55 -0.63 -0.98 -6.25
C TYR A 55 -1.33 -1.38 -4.95
N MET A 56 -0.82 -2.44 -4.33
CA MET A 56 -1.09 -2.76 -2.94
C MET A 56 0.13 -2.34 -2.13
N VAL A 57 0.01 -1.21 -1.44
CA VAL A 57 1.12 -0.59 -0.73
C VAL A 57 1.07 -1.01 0.72
N LYS A 58 2.06 -1.81 1.13
CA LYS A 58 2.25 -2.28 2.50
C LYS A 58 2.78 -1.14 3.36
N VAL A 59 2.06 -0.78 4.41
CA VAL A 59 2.36 0.33 5.32
C VAL A 59 3.04 -0.18 6.58
N ILE A 60 2.44 -1.15 7.27
CA ILE A 60 2.92 -1.70 8.55
C ILE A 60 2.91 -3.24 8.49
N THR A 61 3.77 -3.86 9.30
CA THR A 61 3.73 -5.31 9.55
C THR A 61 3.70 -5.52 11.06
N ARG A 62 2.70 -6.26 11.54
CA ARG A 62 2.53 -6.64 12.93
C ARG A 62 2.81 -8.15 13.03
N LYS A 63 3.61 -8.55 14.02
CA LYS A 63 3.93 -9.95 14.34
C LYS A 63 3.11 -10.41 15.52
#